data_AF-A0A3L7ZZT7-F1
#
_entry.id   AF-A0A3L7ZZT7-F1
#
_cell.length_a   1.000
_cell.length_b   1.000
_cell.length_c   1.000
_cell.angle_alpha   90.00
_cell.angle_beta   90.00
_cell.angle_gamma   90.00
#
_symmetry.space_group_name_H-M   'P 1'
#
loop_
_entity.id
_entity.type
_entity.pdbx_description
1 polymer ?
#
loop_
_entity_poly.entity_id
_entity_poly.type
_entity_poly.pdbx_seq_one_letter_code
_entity_poly.pdbx_strand_id
1 'polypeptide(L)'
;MASDLTALRTQRPDLVQQVEYTLTPKYYQHKAYEDKLAILVCQIKIWKANGNDWFSIPSANQCLTIRECESIEVSDSAKNLINKAVIRFPRGTVINLSSRKEKDVISGDKADSTDKENTLITANNDGDITTSPTALFSEDGISTTSMAANYDDKGLIDFNRTKTEPALLSPNDVAVGNRIEIRLGYAYSESEFKKMNTADSDPNMDVVFTGFITAISVDTPLELECTNMAHILASVSTPNISAKATLMVKDFLDDDGTYHLLQDTGIPLAAASKGSTISVSGGSISNNLTIADVLNEWSKSGVLCIMETKSDGSVQLRVGLTYYAGKGGGLPNNDKKYITYNGGNNSVKLIQFDWDVAHDKLNLKRNDKKYLAVEAQGRTKDNQFFKLTLRKNPNPDDEGWVIDSDGQFQVVNRRKVKDRKKMKFVNGTYSTKRIEGHLTDPAKLDKYHVIQYISTKVGITEEELIEEAKQYWANYNPNGISGSIEIFGDLLVRPTDIIGLIDVRQPEKNGYYYVEAVNTTFGMNGYRRELHIPFKIATFSKPVQII
;
A
#
# COMPACT_ATOMS: atom_id res chain seq x y z
N MET A 1 34.81 9.48 35.79
CA MET A 1 34.52 8.76 34.53
C MET A 1 33.51 9.59 33.76
N ALA A 2 33.99 10.60 33.03
CA ALA A 2 33.19 11.36 32.09
C ALA A 2 33.16 10.56 30.78
N SER A 3 32.17 9.68 30.64
CA SER A 3 31.89 9.06 29.36
C SER A 3 31.45 10.15 28.39
N ASP A 4 32.13 10.19 27.26
CA ASP A 4 32.00 11.12 26.15
C ASP A 4 30.54 11.49 25.80
N LEU A 5 30.07 12.63 26.31
CA LEU A 5 28.76 13.22 25.97
C LEU A 5 28.63 13.58 24.49
N THR A 6 29.76 13.66 23.77
CA THR A 6 29.80 13.98 22.34
C THR A 6 29.38 12.78 21.49
N ALA A 7 29.72 11.56 21.92
CA ALA A 7 29.32 10.32 21.24
C ALA A 7 27.79 10.07 21.33
N LEU A 8 27.15 10.46 22.44
CA LEU A 8 25.69 10.43 22.63
C LEU A 8 24.97 11.51 21.79
N ARG A 9 25.65 12.64 21.48
CA ARG A 9 25.11 13.70 20.61
C ARG A 9 25.11 13.33 19.13
N THR A 10 25.89 12.34 18.71
CA THR A 10 26.00 11.93 17.29
C THR A 10 25.26 10.65 16.94
N GLN A 11 24.74 9.91 17.92
CA GLN A 11 23.94 8.72 17.63
C GLN A 11 22.50 9.14 17.27
N ARG A 12 22.00 8.58 16.17
CA ARG A 12 20.56 8.48 15.85
C ARG A 12 19.87 8.12 17.18
N PRO A 13 18.78 8.79 17.60
CA PRO A 13 18.05 8.23 18.74
C PRO A 13 17.75 6.79 18.34
N ASP A 14 18.12 5.80 19.17
CA ASP A 14 17.91 4.38 18.86
C ASP A 14 16.38 4.16 18.84
N LEU A 15 15.81 4.54 17.71
CA LEU A 15 14.41 4.81 17.51
C LEU A 15 13.74 3.48 17.26
N VAL A 16 12.71 3.25 18.06
CA VAL A 16 11.79 2.13 17.99
C VAL A 16 12.31 0.86 18.66
N GLN A 17 11.96 0.72 19.94
CA GLN A 17 12.16 -0.54 20.66
C GLN A 17 11.32 -1.64 20.00
N GLN A 18 11.99 -2.67 19.48
CA GLN A 18 11.34 -3.92 19.11
C GLN A 18 11.27 -4.83 20.33
N VAL A 19 10.06 -5.19 20.74
CA VAL A 19 9.81 -5.98 21.96
C VAL A 19 8.90 -7.15 21.63
N GLU A 20 9.24 -8.32 22.17
CA GLU A 20 8.34 -9.47 22.10
C GLU A 20 7.08 -9.27 22.97
N TYR A 21 5.91 -9.70 22.50
CA TYR A 21 4.61 -9.57 23.19
C TYR A 21 4.61 -10.05 24.66
N THR A 22 5.51 -10.98 24.99
CA THR A 22 5.66 -11.64 26.30
C THR A 22 6.53 -10.86 27.29
N LEU A 23 7.31 -9.90 26.78
CA LEU A 23 8.23 -9.10 27.58
C LEU A 23 7.54 -7.86 28.12
N THR A 24 8.11 -7.31 29.18
CA THR A 24 7.62 -6.08 29.80
C THR A 24 7.86 -4.91 28.84
N PRO A 25 6.82 -4.15 28.45
CA PRO A 25 7.03 -2.94 27.66
C PRO A 25 7.81 -1.93 28.48
N LYS A 26 8.86 -1.35 27.89
CA LYS A 26 9.73 -0.37 28.55
C LYS A 26 9.45 1.00 27.97
N TYR A 27 9.26 1.97 28.86
CA TYR A 27 9.20 3.38 28.55
C TYR A 27 10.53 3.99 28.97
N TYR A 28 11.15 4.75 28.09
CA TYR A 28 12.43 5.41 28.34
C TYR A 28 12.19 6.90 28.52
N GLN A 29 12.60 7.45 29.67
CA GLN A 29 12.51 8.89 29.91
C GLN A 29 13.51 9.63 29.02
N HIS A 30 12.99 10.29 28.00
CA HIS A 30 13.77 11.14 27.11
C HIS A 30 14.14 12.46 27.81
N LYS A 31 15.40 12.87 27.64
CA LYS A 31 15.91 14.14 28.20
C LYS A 31 15.94 15.21 27.12
N ALA A 32 15.71 16.47 27.51
CA ALA A 32 15.62 17.61 26.58
C ALA A 32 16.84 17.84 25.66
N TYR A 33 18.02 17.28 25.96
CA TYR A 33 19.18 17.38 25.05
C TYR A 33 19.14 16.37 23.90
N GLU A 34 18.22 15.40 23.95
CA GLU A 34 18.01 14.38 22.91
C GLU A 34 17.23 14.94 21.72
N ASP A 35 16.54 16.08 21.91
CA ASP A 35 15.90 16.85 20.85
C ASP A 35 16.97 17.43 19.93
N LYS A 36 17.11 16.85 18.73
CA LYS A 36 18.06 17.29 17.70
C LYS A 36 17.31 17.88 16.52
N LEU A 37 17.80 19.00 16.00
CA LEU A 37 17.40 19.49 14.69
C LEU A 37 17.82 18.46 13.64
N ALA A 38 16.87 18.01 12.83
CA ALA A 38 17.11 17.10 11.73
C ALA A 38 16.84 17.79 10.40
N ILE A 39 17.66 17.48 9.40
CA ILE A 39 17.50 17.93 8.03
C ILE A 39 16.73 16.83 7.28
N LEU A 40 15.65 17.21 6.61
CA LEU A 40 14.90 16.29 5.76
C LEU A 40 15.72 15.94 4.53
N VAL A 41 15.75 14.64 4.19
CA VAL A 41 16.43 14.16 2.99
C VAL A 41 15.46 13.32 2.17
N CYS A 42 15.36 13.64 0.88
CA CYS A 42 14.66 12.81 -0.08
C CYS A 42 15.57 12.42 -1.24
N GLN A 43 15.27 11.27 -1.85
CA GLN A 43 15.85 10.82 -3.10
C GLN A 43 14.71 10.26 -3.95
N ILE A 44 14.54 10.83 -5.13
CA ILE A 44 13.55 10.39 -6.09
C ILE A 44 14.33 9.97 -7.33
N LYS A 45 14.28 8.68 -7.67
CA LYS A 45 14.87 8.13 -8.88
C LYS A 45 13.77 7.87 -9.90
N ILE A 46 13.95 8.35 -11.13
CA ILE A 46 13.02 8.14 -12.24
C ILE A 46 13.78 7.57 -13.43
N TRP A 47 13.27 6.49 -14.04
CA TRP A 47 13.91 5.86 -15.18
C TRP A 47 12.91 5.14 -16.09
N LYS A 48 13.33 4.91 -17.33
CA LYS A 48 12.65 4.03 -18.28
C LYS A 48 13.10 2.60 -18.01
N ALA A 49 12.16 1.67 -17.87
CA ALA A 49 12.49 0.25 -17.72
C ALA A 49 13.06 -0.32 -19.03
N ASN A 50 13.98 -1.27 -18.93
CA ASN A 50 14.58 -1.94 -20.08
C ASN A 50 13.68 -3.09 -20.53
N GLY A 51 12.75 -2.81 -21.44
CA GLY A 51 11.76 -3.80 -21.87
C GLY A 51 10.87 -4.23 -20.69
N ASN A 52 10.85 -5.52 -20.37
CA ASN A 52 10.07 -6.09 -19.28
C ASN A 52 10.85 -6.22 -17.96
N ASP A 53 12.08 -5.69 -17.87
CA ASP A 53 12.83 -5.66 -16.62
C ASP A 53 12.40 -4.45 -15.75
N TRP A 54 11.33 -4.66 -14.99
CA TRP A 54 10.73 -3.65 -14.12
C TRP A 54 11.42 -3.50 -12.75
N PHE A 55 12.23 -4.49 -12.36
CA PHE A 55 12.73 -4.66 -10.99
C PHE A 55 14.17 -4.21 -10.82
N SER A 56 14.94 -4.12 -11.91
CA SER A 56 16.27 -3.52 -11.87
C SER A 56 16.18 -2.03 -11.57
N ILE A 57 16.81 -1.64 -10.46
CA ILE A 57 16.97 -0.23 -10.08
C ILE A 57 18.35 0.22 -10.60
N PRO A 58 18.41 1.17 -11.54
CA PRO A 58 19.67 1.69 -12.04
C PRO A 58 20.42 2.49 -10.96
N SER A 59 21.75 2.57 -11.10
CA SER A 59 22.54 3.50 -10.31
C SER A 59 22.16 4.95 -10.64
N ALA A 60 22.41 5.88 -9.71
CA ALA A 60 22.04 7.29 -9.83
C ALA A 60 22.58 7.96 -11.10
N ASN A 61 23.65 7.44 -11.68
CA ASN A 61 24.23 7.93 -12.93
C ASN A 61 23.61 7.34 -14.21
N GLN A 62 22.57 6.52 -14.07
CA GLN A 62 21.84 5.90 -15.19
C GLN A 62 20.34 6.24 -15.14
N CYS A 63 19.94 7.14 -14.24
CA CYS A 63 18.56 7.57 -14.07
C CYS A 63 18.49 9.05 -13.65
N LEU A 64 17.31 9.64 -13.79
CA LEU A 64 17.04 10.97 -13.26
C LEU A 64 16.95 10.89 -11.74
N THR A 65 17.90 11.49 -11.03
CA THR A 65 17.90 11.54 -9.55
C THR A 65 17.61 12.95 -9.08
N ILE A 66 16.54 13.12 -8.30
CA ILE A 66 16.11 14.40 -7.74
C ILE A 66 16.19 14.32 -6.22
N ARG A 67 16.69 15.38 -5.58
CA ARG A 67 16.92 15.46 -4.12
C ARG A 67 16.10 16.52 -3.41
N GLU A 68 15.17 17.13 -4.14
CA GLU A 68 14.29 18.17 -3.64
C GLU A 68 12.86 17.90 -4.11
N CYS A 69 11.89 18.32 -3.31
CA CYS A 69 10.48 18.29 -3.65
C CYS A 69 9.74 19.34 -2.84
N GLU A 70 8.55 19.74 -3.32
CA GLU A 70 7.62 20.61 -2.59
C GLU A 70 6.81 19.76 -1.62
N SER A 71 6.26 18.66 -2.11
CA SER A 71 5.57 17.66 -1.31
C SER A 71 5.61 16.26 -1.93
N ILE A 72 5.51 15.25 -1.06
CA ILE A 72 5.26 13.86 -1.41
C ILE A 72 4.14 13.36 -0.50
N GLU A 73 3.14 12.73 -1.09
CA GLU A 73 2.03 12.09 -0.39
C GLU A 73 1.90 10.65 -0.87
N VAL A 74 2.03 9.68 0.03
CA VAL A 74 1.87 8.25 -0.27
C VAL A 74 0.71 7.70 0.55
N SER A 75 -0.30 7.16 -0.13
CA SER A 75 -1.46 6.53 0.50
C SER A 75 -1.32 5.01 0.42
N ASP A 76 -0.96 4.37 1.53
CA ASP A 76 -0.75 2.92 1.60
C ASP A 76 -1.81 2.26 2.49
N SER A 77 -2.64 1.39 1.90
CA SER A 77 -3.73 0.71 2.60
C SER A 77 -3.67 -0.78 2.37
N ALA A 78 -3.82 -1.57 3.44
CA ALA A 78 -3.88 -3.03 3.33
C ALA A 78 -5.10 -3.53 2.54
N LYS A 79 -6.12 -2.69 2.36
CA LYS A 79 -7.34 -3.03 1.61
C LYS A 79 -7.17 -2.90 0.10
N ASN A 80 -6.19 -2.11 -0.35
CA ASN A 80 -5.98 -1.83 -1.76
C ASN A 80 -4.68 -2.50 -2.21
N LEU A 81 -4.76 -3.32 -3.25
CA LEU A 81 -3.58 -3.93 -3.86
C LEU A 81 -2.71 -2.87 -4.57
N ILE A 82 -3.35 -1.96 -5.29
CA ILE A 82 -2.71 -0.84 -6.00
C ILE A 82 -2.84 0.43 -5.16
N ASN A 83 -1.73 0.84 -4.57
CA ASN A 83 -1.62 2.06 -3.76
C ASN A 83 -1.07 3.21 -4.58
N LYS A 84 -1.33 4.45 -4.14
CA LYS A 84 -1.03 5.67 -4.89
C LYS A 84 0.01 6.53 -4.19
N ALA A 85 0.77 7.27 -4.99
CA ALA A 85 1.61 8.37 -4.51
C ALA A 85 1.45 9.59 -5.41
N VAL A 86 1.57 10.78 -4.82
CA VAL A 86 1.60 12.06 -5.52
C VAL A 86 2.87 12.79 -5.11
N ILE A 87 3.58 13.32 -6.09
CA ILE A 87 4.83 14.06 -5.88
C ILE A 87 4.70 15.40 -6.59
N ARG A 88 5.03 16.47 -5.88
CA ARG A 88 5.05 17.83 -6.43
C ARG A 88 6.45 18.41 -6.34
N PHE A 89 6.93 18.98 -7.43
CA PHE A 89 8.23 19.63 -7.51
C PHE A 89 8.09 21.14 -7.57
N PRO A 90 8.93 21.90 -6.85
CA PRO A 90 8.93 23.35 -6.99
C PRO A 90 9.33 23.76 -8.41
N ARG A 91 8.87 24.93 -8.86
CA ARG A 91 9.16 25.45 -10.22
C ARG A 91 10.66 25.58 -10.53
N GLY A 92 11.48 25.74 -9.50
CA GLY A 92 12.92 25.91 -9.60
C GLY A 92 13.73 24.61 -9.48
N THR A 93 13.10 23.43 -9.53
CA THR A 93 13.83 22.16 -9.35
C THR A 93 14.94 22.01 -10.39
N VAL A 94 16.17 21.84 -9.93
CA VAL A 94 17.35 21.70 -10.77
C VAL A 94 17.71 20.22 -10.88
N ILE A 95 17.88 19.76 -12.11
CA ILE A 95 18.30 18.41 -12.42
C ILE A 95 19.71 18.41 -13.01
N ASN A 96 20.53 17.46 -12.55
CA ASN A 96 21.86 17.18 -13.09
C ASN A 96 21.84 15.74 -13.62
N LEU A 97 21.80 15.55 -14.94
CA LEU A 97 22.03 14.23 -15.52
C LEU A 97 23.54 13.98 -15.62
N SER A 98 24.00 12.86 -15.06
CA SER A 98 25.31 12.31 -15.40
C SER A 98 25.12 11.27 -16.49
N SER A 99 25.26 11.63 -17.76
CA SER A 99 25.23 10.66 -18.86
C SER A 99 26.62 10.01 -19.06
N ARG A 100 26.62 8.77 -19.54
CA ARG A 100 27.82 8.11 -20.08
C ARG A 100 28.25 8.84 -21.37
N LYS A 101 29.56 9.03 -21.57
CA LYS A 101 30.12 9.06 -22.94
C LYS A 101 29.93 7.66 -23.53
N GLU A 102 29.20 7.53 -24.62
CA GLU A 102 29.30 6.35 -25.48
C GLU A 102 30.76 6.21 -25.94
N LYS A 103 31.31 5.00 -25.82
CA LYS A 103 32.71 4.72 -26.18
C LYS A 103 32.98 4.79 -27.69
N ASP A 104 31.94 4.88 -28.52
CA ASP A 104 32.06 4.77 -29.98
C ASP A 104 31.76 6.07 -30.74
N VAL A 105 31.55 7.20 -30.06
CA VAL A 105 31.44 8.50 -30.74
C VAL A 105 32.83 9.12 -30.87
N ILE A 106 33.50 8.83 -31.98
CA ILE A 106 34.67 9.58 -32.42
C ILE A 106 34.17 10.94 -32.93
N SER A 107 34.39 12.00 -32.15
CA SER A 107 34.22 13.37 -32.66
C SER A 107 35.34 13.65 -33.66
N GLY A 108 35.03 13.65 -34.95
CA GLY A 108 35.96 14.09 -35.98
C GLY A 108 36.18 15.60 -35.88
N ASP A 109 37.41 16.03 -35.61
CA ASP A 109 37.82 17.42 -35.77
C ASP A 109 37.68 17.84 -37.24
N LYS A 110 36.79 18.78 -37.53
CA LYS A 110 36.71 19.46 -38.84
C LYS A 110 37.84 20.50 -38.94
N ALA A 111 39.07 20.04 -39.16
CA ALA A 111 40.16 20.93 -39.55
C ALA A 111 40.44 20.91 -41.06
N ASP A 112 40.10 19.84 -41.80
CA ASP A 112 40.46 19.72 -43.22
C ASP A 112 39.34 19.09 -44.07
N SER A 113 38.32 19.87 -44.43
CA SER A 113 37.41 19.49 -45.53
C SER A 113 36.93 20.71 -46.30
N THR A 114 37.34 20.79 -47.56
CA THR A 114 37.03 21.84 -48.53
C THR A 114 35.80 21.55 -49.40
N ASP A 115 34.89 20.67 -48.96
CA ASP A 115 33.74 20.29 -49.77
C ASP A 115 32.44 20.99 -49.29
N LYS A 116 31.93 21.88 -50.14
CA LYS A 116 30.61 22.48 -50.05
C LYS A 116 29.60 21.56 -50.74
N GLU A 117 29.10 20.53 -50.05
CA GLU A 117 27.79 19.91 -50.29
C GLU A 117 27.50 18.87 -49.20
N ASN A 118 26.47 19.11 -48.39
CA ASN A 118 26.06 18.23 -47.30
C ASN A 118 24.99 17.24 -47.79
N THR A 119 25.34 15.97 -47.92
CA THR A 119 24.40 14.86 -47.80
C THR A 119 25.09 13.67 -47.15
N LEU A 120 24.77 13.39 -45.89
CA LEU A 120 25.06 12.13 -45.25
C LEU A 120 23.75 11.34 -45.13
N ILE A 121 23.56 10.40 -46.06
CA ILE A 121 22.62 9.29 -45.93
C ILE A 121 23.48 8.08 -45.57
N THR A 122 23.35 7.57 -44.35
CA THR A 122 23.76 6.22 -44.00
C THR A 122 22.62 5.56 -43.23
N ALA A 123 21.91 4.68 -43.93
CA ALA A 123 20.86 3.85 -43.40
C ALA A 123 21.45 2.72 -42.54
N ASN A 124 20.88 2.49 -41.36
CA ASN A 124 20.92 1.18 -40.71
C ASN A 124 19.71 0.37 -41.20
N ASN A 125 19.86 -0.94 -41.32
CA ASN A 125 18.96 -1.86 -42.04
C ASN A 125 17.55 -2.06 -41.43
N ASP A 126 17.06 -1.19 -40.56
CA ASP A 126 15.72 -1.29 -39.96
C ASP A 126 14.93 0.03 -40.07
N GLY A 127 14.91 0.65 -41.26
CA GLY A 127 13.81 1.50 -41.72
C GLY A 127 13.41 2.72 -40.88
N ASP A 128 14.21 3.19 -39.93
CA ASP A 128 13.87 4.33 -39.07
C ASP A 128 14.59 5.62 -39.54
N ILE A 129 13.82 6.68 -39.75
CA ILE A 129 14.30 7.97 -40.26
C ILE A 129 14.67 8.84 -39.06
N THR A 130 15.96 8.94 -38.75
CA THR A 130 16.46 9.93 -37.79
C THR A 130 16.53 11.29 -38.46
N THR A 131 15.48 12.11 -38.32
CA THR A 131 15.59 13.54 -38.61
C THR A 131 16.34 14.22 -37.46
N SER A 132 17.53 14.74 -37.74
CA SER A 132 18.22 15.63 -36.81
C SER A 132 17.56 17.01 -36.84
N PRO A 133 17.06 17.58 -35.72
CA PRO A 133 16.58 18.94 -35.74
C PRO A 133 17.79 19.89 -35.71
N THR A 134 17.98 20.61 -36.80
CA THR A 134 18.85 21.80 -36.82
C THR A 134 18.15 22.89 -36.03
N ALA A 135 18.74 23.35 -34.92
CA ALA A 135 18.20 24.48 -34.17
C ALA A 135 18.32 25.76 -35.01
N LEU A 136 17.19 26.43 -35.26
CA LEU A 136 17.15 27.80 -35.76
C LEU A 136 17.17 28.73 -34.55
N PHE A 137 18.20 29.56 -34.42
CA PHE A 137 18.23 30.66 -33.45
C PHE A 137 17.58 31.89 -34.08
N SER A 138 16.66 32.56 -33.38
CA SER A 138 16.26 33.93 -33.69
C SER A 138 17.12 34.91 -32.87
N GLU A 139 17.52 36.03 -33.49
CA GLU A 139 18.48 37.01 -32.95
C GLU A 139 17.98 37.84 -31.76
N ASP A 140 16.75 37.63 -31.28
CA ASP A 140 16.13 38.50 -30.27
C ASP A 140 16.16 37.95 -28.83
N GLY A 141 16.87 36.85 -28.56
CA GLY A 141 17.15 36.40 -27.18
C GLY A 141 15.93 36.01 -26.32
N ILE A 142 14.74 35.91 -26.92
CA ILE A 142 13.53 35.41 -26.26
C ILE A 142 13.35 33.96 -26.70
N SER A 143 13.53 33.04 -25.74
CA SER A 143 13.19 31.62 -25.93
C SER A 143 11.68 31.50 -26.11
N THR A 144 11.21 31.57 -27.36
CA THR A 144 9.88 31.08 -27.70
C THR A 144 9.94 29.57 -27.53
N THR A 145 9.23 29.05 -26.53
CA THR A 145 8.96 27.62 -26.34
C THR A 145 8.30 27.07 -27.60
N SER A 146 9.09 26.68 -28.59
CA SER A 146 8.63 25.83 -29.68
C SER A 146 8.44 24.45 -29.07
N MET A 147 7.18 24.08 -28.88
CA MET A 147 6.77 22.71 -28.57
C MET A 147 7.21 21.80 -29.72
N ALA A 148 8.45 21.32 -29.69
CA ALA A 148 8.87 20.15 -30.44
C ALA A 148 8.54 18.92 -29.59
N ALA A 149 7.24 18.69 -29.39
CA ALA A 149 6.78 17.44 -28.80
C ALA A 149 6.76 16.40 -29.91
N ASN A 150 7.82 15.61 -30.02
CA ASN A 150 7.76 14.35 -30.75
C ASN A 150 6.93 13.38 -29.89
N TYR A 151 5.61 13.49 -29.98
CA TYR A 151 4.72 12.45 -29.51
C TYR A 151 4.80 11.29 -30.50
N ASP A 152 5.37 10.15 -30.09
CA ASP A 152 4.92 8.89 -30.66
C ASP A 152 3.57 8.52 -30.04
N ASP A 153 2.74 7.76 -30.75
CA ASP A 153 1.42 7.31 -30.29
C ASP A 153 1.47 6.37 -29.06
N LYS A 154 2.63 6.28 -28.38
CA LYS A 154 2.88 5.44 -27.20
C LYS A 154 3.46 6.21 -26.00
N GLY A 155 3.62 7.53 -26.09
CA GLY A 155 3.94 8.40 -24.96
C GLY A 155 5.30 8.16 -24.30
N LEU A 156 6.27 7.60 -25.03
CA LEU A 156 7.56 7.21 -24.46
C LEU A 156 8.69 8.11 -24.96
N ILE A 157 9.06 9.13 -24.17
CA ILE A 157 10.21 9.99 -24.46
C ILE A 157 11.50 9.23 -24.08
N ASP A 158 12.46 9.16 -25.00
CA ASP A 158 13.83 8.76 -24.69
C ASP A 158 14.53 9.88 -23.91
N PHE A 159 15.23 9.53 -22.83
CA PHE A 159 16.07 10.43 -22.04
C PHE A 159 17.32 10.88 -22.83
N ASN A 160 17.15 11.56 -23.95
CA ASN A 160 18.24 12.07 -24.78
C ASN A 160 18.52 13.56 -24.47
N ARG A 161 18.67 13.90 -23.18
CA ARG A 161 19.36 15.15 -22.80
C ARG A 161 20.86 14.85 -22.73
N THR A 162 21.58 15.23 -23.78
CA THR A 162 23.04 15.08 -23.92
C THR A 162 23.85 16.15 -23.19
N LYS A 163 23.23 16.99 -22.35
CA LYS A 163 23.91 18.12 -21.73
C LYS A 163 24.33 17.85 -20.29
N THR A 164 25.62 18.04 -20.04
CA THR A 164 26.29 18.02 -18.73
C THR A 164 25.99 19.27 -17.87
N GLU A 165 25.01 20.09 -18.26
CA GLU A 165 24.70 21.36 -17.60
C GLU A 165 23.43 21.24 -16.73
N PRO A 166 23.40 21.89 -15.56
CA PRO A 166 22.20 21.95 -14.72
C PRO A 166 21.03 22.54 -15.51
N ALA A 167 19.88 21.86 -15.50
CA ALA A 167 18.66 22.30 -16.16
C ALA A 167 17.49 22.34 -15.18
N LEU A 168 16.46 23.14 -15.49
CA LEU A 168 15.20 23.08 -14.76
C LEU A 168 14.41 21.84 -15.16
N LEU A 169 13.80 21.18 -14.17
CA LEU A 169 12.88 20.08 -14.37
C LEU A 169 11.65 20.58 -15.14
N SER A 170 11.32 19.88 -16.22
CA SER A 170 10.16 20.17 -17.05
C SER A 170 9.32 18.90 -17.25
N PRO A 171 8.04 19.03 -17.63
CA PRO A 171 7.20 17.87 -17.95
C PRO A 171 7.82 16.93 -19.01
N ASN A 172 8.67 17.44 -19.91
CA ASN A 172 9.33 16.65 -20.95
C ASN A 172 10.47 15.77 -20.44
N ASP A 173 10.92 15.96 -19.19
CA ASP A 173 11.99 15.16 -18.58
C ASP A 173 11.47 13.87 -17.93
N VAL A 174 10.16 13.65 -17.94
CA VAL A 174 9.48 12.50 -17.33
C VAL A 174 8.38 12.01 -18.25
N ALA A 175 8.08 10.72 -18.22
CA ALA A 175 6.99 10.15 -19.02
C ALA A 175 6.10 9.21 -18.22
N VAL A 176 4.82 9.14 -18.61
CA VAL A 176 3.89 8.14 -18.09
C VAL A 176 4.44 6.75 -18.43
N GLY A 177 4.34 5.82 -17.48
CA GLY A 177 4.93 4.49 -17.56
C GLY A 177 6.39 4.41 -17.11
N ASN A 178 7.07 5.53 -16.84
CA ASN A 178 8.40 5.48 -16.21
C ASN A 178 8.32 4.90 -14.79
N ARG A 179 9.38 4.18 -14.41
CA ARG A 179 9.61 3.69 -13.07
C ARG A 179 10.03 4.84 -12.16
N ILE A 180 9.60 4.77 -10.91
CA ILE A 180 9.95 5.72 -9.87
C ILE A 180 10.21 5.00 -8.55
N GLU A 181 11.23 5.44 -7.83
CA GLU A 181 11.52 5.04 -6.45
C GLU A 181 11.71 6.29 -5.59
N ILE A 182 11.06 6.31 -4.42
CA ILE A 182 11.13 7.39 -3.45
C ILE A 182 11.75 6.84 -2.17
N ARG A 183 12.86 7.45 -1.76
CA ARG A 183 13.51 7.20 -0.47
C ARG A 183 13.49 8.46 0.39
N LEU A 184 13.12 8.34 1.66
CA LEU A 184 13.02 9.46 2.59
C LEU A 184 13.77 9.16 3.89
N GLY A 185 14.32 10.18 4.53
CA GLY A 185 14.99 10.05 5.80
C GLY A 185 15.27 11.38 6.50
N TYR A 186 15.88 11.26 7.68
CA TYR A 186 16.35 12.38 8.49
C TYR A 186 17.86 12.31 8.64
N ALA A 187 18.54 13.43 8.41
CA ALA A 187 19.95 13.61 8.72
C ALA A 187 20.09 14.43 10.00
N TYR A 188 20.80 13.92 10.99
CA TYR A 188 20.98 14.58 12.29
C TYR A 188 22.28 15.39 12.39
N SER A 189 23.07 15.41 11.31
CA SER A 189 24.26 16.22 11.19
C SER A 189 24.50 16.63 9.73
N GLU A 190 25.27 17.69 9.53
CA GLU A 190 25.65 18.15 8.19
C GLU A 190 26.46 17.09 7.42
N SER A 191 27.29 16.30 8.12
CA SER A 191 28.04 15.20 7.51
C SER A 191 27.13 14.06 7.05
N GLU A 192 26.13 13.68 7.85
CA GLU A 192 25.08 12.74 7.44
C GLU A 192 24.31 13.26 6.23
N PHE A 193 23.90 14.53 6.27
CA PHE A 193 23.17 15.15 5.17
C PHE A 193 23.97 15.08 3.87
N LYS A 194 25.25 15.49 3.88
CA LYS A 194 26.13 15.43 2.72
C LYS A 194 26.28 14.01 2.19
N LYS A 195 26.43 13.01 3.09
CA LYS A 195 26.52 11.60 2.73
C LYS A 195 25.22 11.13 2.07
N MET A 196 24.07 11.32 2.71
CA MET A 196 22.77 10.87 2.19
C MET A 196 22.40 11.58 0.87
N ASN A 197 22.76 12.85 0.71
CA ASN A 197 22.45 13.64 -0.48
C ASN A 197 23.30 13.24 -1.71
N THR A 198 24.45 12.60 -1.50
CA THR A 198 25.36 12.17 -2.59
C THR A 198 25.37 10.66 -2.82
N ALA A 199 25.00 9.86 -1.81
CA ALA A 199 24.98 8.41 -1.90
C ALA A 199 23.93 7.92 -2.90
N ASP A 200 24.28 6.93 -3.72
CA ASP A 200 23.34 6.30 -4.65
C ASP A 200 22.18 5.60 -3.92
N SER A 201 22.49 5.00 -2.76
CA SER A 201 21.55 4.46 -1.79
C SER A 201 22.20 4.58 -0.41
N ASP A 202 21.45 5.08 0.58
CA ASP A 202 21.92 5.15 1.97
C ASP A 202 20.96 4.35 2.88
N PRO A 203 21.46 3.49 3.78
CA PRO A 203 20.62 2.71 4.69
C PRO A 203 19.82 3.54 5.69
N ASN A 204 20.15 4.83 5.86
CA ASN A 204 19.36 5.76 6.68
C ASN A 204 18.16 6.37 5.93
N MET A 205 17.94 5.99 4.67
CA MET A 205 16.77 6.38 3.90
C MET A 205 15.87 5.17 3.65
N ASP A 206 14.62 5.26 4.09
CA ASP A 206 13.63 4.20 3.87
C ASP A 206 13.05 4.33 2.47
N VAL A 207 12.90 3.20 1.77
CA VAL A 207 12.11 3.13 0.53
C VAL A 207 10.63 3.26 0.93
N VAL A 208 10.06 4.44 0.71
CA VAL A 208 8.66 4.71 1.07
C VAL A 208 7.70 4.37 -0.06
N PHE A 209 8.18 4.37 -1.30
CA PHE A 209 7.37 4.06 -2.47
C PHE A 209 8.24 3.59 -3.65
N THR A 210 7.72 2.61 -4.39
CA THR A 210 8.30 2.18 -5.67
C THR A 210 7.17 1.79 -6.62
N GLY A 211 7.21 2.29 -7.85
CA GLY A 211 6.01 2.32 -8.68
C GLY A 211 6.20 2.96 -10.05
N PHE A 212 5.08 3.17 -10.74
CA PHE A 212 5.03 3.73 -12.08
C PHE A 212 4.35 5.08 -12.05
N ILE A 213 4.85 6.02 -12.86
CA ILE A 213 4.17 7.28 -13.12
C ILE A 213 2.95 6.98 -14.00
N THR A 214 1.76 7.38 -13.56
CA THR A 214 0.49 7.18 -14.27
C THR A 214 -0.08 8.47 -14.83
N ALA A 215 0.28 9.62 -14.27
CA ALA A 215 -0.12 10.93 -14.78
C ALA A 215 0.95 11.98 -14.48
N ILE A 216 1.02 13.00 -15.34
CA ILE A 216 1.95 14.12 -15.24
C ILE A 216 1.18 15.41 -15.48
N SER A 217 1.36 16.42 -14.63
CA SER A 217 0.77 17.74 -14.87
C SER A 217 1.40 18.41 -16.09
N VAL A 218 0.58 19.14 -16.86
CA VAL A 218 1.05 19.93 -18.01
C VAL A 218 1.60 21.30 -17.61
N ASP A 219 1.33 21.75 -16.38
CA ASP A 219 1.74 23.06 -15.85
C ASP A 219 2.75 22.91 -14.70
N THR A 220 3.37 24.03 -14.33
CA THR A 220 4.30 24.15 -13.21
C THR A 220 3.60 24.77 -11.98
N PRO A 221 3.81 24.24 -10.76
CA PRO A 221 4.74 23.17 -10.38
C PRO A 221 4.38 21.80 -10.95
N LEU A 222 5.41 21.02 -11.30
CA LEU A 222 5.25 19.70 -11.88
C LEU A 222 4.73 18.73 -10.82
N GLU A 223 3.65 18.03 -11.15
CA GLU A 223 3.03 17.02 -10.31
C GLU A 223 3.03 15.66 -11.02
N LEU A 224 3.42 14.62 -10.30
CA LEU A 224 3.40 13.23 -10.75
C LEU A 224 2.41 12.44 -9.91
N GLU A 225 1.45 11.81 -10.58
CA GLU A 225 0.64 10.76 -9.97
C GLU A 225 1.28 9.41 -10.27
N CYS A 226 1.38 8.56 -9.25
CA CYS A 226 2.06 7.28 -9.33
C CYS A 226 1.20 6.16 -8.73
N THR A 227 1.41 4.93 -9.23
CA THR A 227 0.87 3.69 -8.64
C THR A 227 1.99 2.73 -8.28
N ASN A 228 1.83 1.96 -7.21
CA ASN A 228 2.87 1.02 -6.75
C ASN A 228 3.13 -0.11 -7.77
N MET A 229 4.08 -0.99 -7.46
CA MET A 229 4.46 -2.13 -8.32
C MET A 229 3.33 -3.10 -8.67
N ALA A 230 2.23 -3.11 -7.91
CA ALA A 230 1.07 -3.95 -8.24
C ALA A 230 0.36 -3.49 -9.54
N HIS A 231 0.72 -2.34 -10.10
CA HIS A 231 0.32 -1.91 -11.44
C HIS A 231 0.55 -3.00 -12.51
N ILE A 232 1.67 -3.73 -12.43
CA ILE A 232 2.00 -4.80 -13.39
C ILE A 232 0.92 -5.90 -13.38
N LEU A 233 0.34 -6.20 -12.21
CA LEU A 233 -0.70 -7.22 -12.07
C LEU A 233 -2.00 -6.85 -12.79
N ALA A 234 -2.24 -5.56 -13.02
CA ALA A 234 -3.36 -5.06 -13.81
C ALA A 234 -3.09 -5.07 -15.32
N SER A 235 -1.85 -5.32 -15.75
CA SER A 235 -1.46 -5.38 -17.16
C SER A 235 -1.37 -6.80 -17.71
N VAL A 236 -1.50 -7.82 -16.84
CA VAL A 236 -1.36 -9.24 -17.22
C VAL A 236 -2.70 -9.96 -17.04
N SER A 237 -3.19 -10.56 -18.12
CA SER A 237 -4.40 -11.38 -18.12
C SER A 237 -4.19 -12.72 -17.42
N THR A 238 -5.26 -13.24 -16.83
CA THR A 238 -5.27 -14.57 -16.22
C THR A 238 -5.49 -15.67 -17.27
N PRO A 239 -5.14 -16.94 -16.98
CA PRO A 239 -5.57 -18.06 -17.80
C PRO A 239 -7.06 -18.38 -17.58
N ASN A 240 -7.66 -19.10 -18.53
CA ASN A 240 -9.01 -19.65 -18.32
C ASN A 240 -8.94 -20.83 -17.34
N ILE A 241 -9.63 -20.67 -16.20
CA ILE A 241 -9.70 -21.67 -15.14
C ILE A 241 -11.16 -22.07 -14.94
N SER A 242 -11.48 -23.32 -15.26
CA SER A 242 -12.80 -23.88 -15.00
C SER A 242 -13.13 -23.87 -13.52
N ALA A 243 -14.41 -23.67 -13.18
CA ALA A 243 -14.88 -23.77 -11.80
C ALA A 243 -14.55 -25.18 -11.26
N LYS A 244 -13.71 -25.24 -10.23
CA LYS A 244 -13.35 -26.46 -9.51
C LYS A 244 -13.76 -26.31 -8.06
N ALA A 245 -14.06 -27.43 -7.40
CA ALA A 245 -14.27 -27.42 -5.95
C ALA A 245 -12.98 -26.98 -5.24
N THR A 246 -13.11 -26.01 -4.34
CA THR A 246 -12.11 -25.45 -3.40
C THR A 246 -10.68 -25.38 -3.93
N LEU A 247 -10.29 -24.22 -4.46
CA LEU A 247 -8.88 -23.91 -4.77
C LEU A 247 -8.22 -23.15 -3.60
N MET A 248 -6.92 -23.33 -3.45
CA MET A 248 -6.10 -22.67 -2.43
C MET A 248 -5.15 -21.64 -3.05
N VAL A 249 -4.68 -20.69 -2.24
CA VAL A 249 -3.70 -19.67 -2.68
C VAL A 249 -2.49 -20.30 -3.38
N LYS A 250 -1.93 -21.37 -2.81
CA LYS A 250 -0.78 -22.09 -3.41
C LYS A 250 -1.03 -22.58 -4.83
N ASP A 251 -2.27 -22.98 -5.15
CA ASP A 251 -2.58 -23.54 -6.48
C ASP A 251 -2.46 -22.46 -7.57
N PHE A 252 -2.62 -21.19 -7.18
CA PHE A 252 -2.51 -20.02 -8.06
C PHE A 252 -1.14 -19.38 -8.09
N LEU A 253 -0.50 -19.20 -6.92
CA LEU A 253 0.66 -18.32 -6.78
C LEU A 253 1.99 -19.02 -6.53
N ASP A 254 2.00 -20.28 -6.08
CA ASP A 254 3.27 -20.99 -5.86
C ASP A 254 3.93 -21.33 -7.19
N ASP A 255 5.27 -21.41 -7.15
CA ASP A 255 6.10 -21.81 -8.30
C ASP A 255 5.76 -23.23 -8.77
N ASP A 256 5.35 -24.13 -7.85
CA ASP A 256 4.86 -25.49 -8.13
C ASP A 256 3.32 -25.57 -8.16
N GLY A 257 2.64 -24.43 -8.20
CA GLY A 257 1.19 -24.32 -8.31
C GLY A 257 0.66 -24.89 -9.63
N THR A 258 -0.66 -24.96 -9.80
CA THR A 258 -1.25 -25.43 -11.07
C THR A 258 -1.37 -24.30 -12.11
N TYR A 259 -1.53 -23.06 -11.66
CA TYR A 259 -1.92 -21.94 -12.52
C TYR A 259 -0.85 -20.85 -12.68
N HIS A 260 0.20 -20.84 -11.85
CA HIS A 260 1.37 -19.96 -11.94
C HIS A 260 1.07 -18.49 -12.30
N LEU A 261 0.06 -17.87 -11.67
CA LEU A 261 -0.44 -16.56 -12.10
C LEU A 261 0.64 -15.48 -12.13
N LEU A 262 1.70 -15.58 -11.32
CA LEU A 262 2.74 -14.56 -11.25
C LEU A 262 3.86 -14.71 -12.27
N GLN A 263 3.93 -15.82 -13.01
CA GLN A 263 5.08 -16.17 -13.86
C GLN A 263 5.44 -15.06 -14.85
N ASP A 264 4.45 -14.51 -15.55
CA ASP A 264 4.67 -13.50 -16.60
C ASP A 264 4.79 -12.06 -16.04
N THR A 265 4.66 -11.89 -14.72
CA THR A 265 4.73 -10.58 -14.06
C THR A 265 6.14 -10.23 -13.59
N GLY A 266 6.99 -11.24 -13.40
CA GLY A 266 8.28 -11.11 -12.71
C GLY A 266 8.20 -10.80 -11.22
N ILE A 267 6.99 -10.66 -10.64
CA ILE A 267 6.80 -10.41 -9.20
C ILE A 267 6.96 -11.71 -8.42
N PRO A 268 7.94 -11.82 -7.50
CA PRO A 268 8.10 -13.01 -6.69
C PRO A 268 7.04 -13.08 -5.58
N LEU A 269 6.63 -14.30 -5.21
CA LEU A 269 5.80 -14.55 -4.03
C LEU A 269 6.65 -14.53 -2.75
N ALA A 270 6.17 -13.83 -1.72
CA ALA A 270 6.82 -13.78 -0.41
C ALA A 270 6.90 -15.17 0.22
N ALA A 271 8.03 -15.48 0.87
CA ALA A 271 8.26 -16.78 1.52
C ALA A 271 7.19 -17.13 2.57
N ALA A 272 6.61 -16.13 3.25
CA ALA A 272 5.53 -16.32 4.21
C ALA A 272 4.21 -16.78 3.59
N SER A 273 4.03 -16.57 2.28
CA SER A 273 2.81 -16.90 1.53
C SER A 273 2.92 -18.20 0.72
N LYS A 274 4.14 -18.75 0.57
CA LYS A 274 4.38 -20.03 -0.10
C LYS A 274 3.71 -21.19 0.65
N GLY A 275 3.15 -22.15 -0.07
CA GLY A 275 2.48 -23.32 0.52
C GLY A 275 1.17 -22.99 1.24
N SER A 276 0.60 -21.80 0.99
CA SER A 276 -0.60 -21.33 1.68
C SER A 276 -1.82 -22.21 1.39
N THR A 277 -2.40 -22.76 2.46
CA THR A 277 -3.60 -23.62 2.44
C THR A 277 -4.90 -22.83 2.61
N ILE A 278 -4.84 -21.50 2.46
CA ILE A 278 -6.03 -20.64 2.55
C ILE A 278 -6.89 -20.87 1.31
N SER A 279 -8.16 -21.20 1.52
CA SER A 279 -9.12 -21.34 0.42
C SER A 279 -9.53 -19.98 -0.13
N VAL A 280 -9.45 -19.85 -1.45
CA VAL A 280 -9.89 -18.67 -2.21
C VAL A 280 -11.01 -19.08 -3.16
N SER A 281 -11.66 -18.10 -3.79
CA SER A 281 -12.88 -18.33 -4.58
C SER A 281 -12.67 -19.40 -5.67
N GLY A 282 -13.40 -20.51 -5.59
CA GLY A 282 -13.45 -21.57 -6.61
C GLY A 282 -14.37 -21.26 -7.81
N GLY A 283 -14.63 -19.98 -8.09
CA GLY A 283 -15.36 -19.56 -9.29
C GLY A 283 -14.52 -19.80 -10.54
N SER A 284 -15.16 -19.88 -11.71
CA SER A 284 -14.41 -19.88 -12.97
C SER A 284 -13.70 -18.54 -13.15
N ILE A 285 -12.41 -18.58 -13.45
CA ILE A 285 -11.63 -17.39 -13.83
C ILE A 285 -11.53 -17.38 -15.35
N SER A 286 -11.78 -16.22 -15.94
CA SER A 286 -11.71 -16.00 -17.39
C SER A 286 -10.48 -15.19 -17.71
N ASN A 287 -9.88 -15.44 -18.87
CA ASN A 287 -8.78 -14.67 -19.42
C ASN A 287 -9.06 -13.20 -19.76
N ASN A 288 -10.32 -12.78 -19.65
CA ASN A 288 -10.70 -11.37 -19.72
C ASN A 288 -10.42 -10.61 -18.41
N LEU A 289 -10.11 -11.33 -17.32
CA LEU A 289 -9.74 -10.74 -16.04
C LEU A 289 -8.23 -10.62 -15.94
N THR A 290 -7.77 -9.54 -15.30
CA THR A 290 -6.37 -9.35 -14.93
C THR A 290 -6.04 -10.10 -13.64
N ILE A 291 -4.76 -10.31 -13.36
CA ILE A 291 -4.33 -10.88 -12.08
C ILE A 291 -4.80 -9.99 -10.93
N ALA A 292 -4.71 -8.66 -11.08
CA ALA A 292 -5.19 -7.72 -10.08
C ALA A 292 -6.69 -7.88 -9.77
N ASP A 293 -7.53 -8.12 -10.79
CA ASP A 293 -8.98 -8.35 -10.59
C ASP A 293 -9.23 -9.59 -9.73
N VAL A 294 -8.53 -10.70 -10.02
CA VAL A 294 -8.68 -11.95 -9.27
C VAL A 294 -8.20 -11.79 -7.83
N LEU A 295 -7.05 -11.13 -7.61
CA LEU A 295 -6.53 -10.89 -6.27
C LEU A 295 -7.41 -9.93 -5.46
N ASN A 296 -8.00 -8.92 -6.10
CA ASN A 296 -8.96 -8.02 -5.45
C ASN A 296 -10.24 -8.76 -5.03
N GLU A 297 -10.72 -9.72 -5.83
CA GLU A 297 -11.86 -10.57 -5.47
C GLU A 297 -11.59 -11.42 -4.21
N TRP A 298 -10.34 -11.78 -3.93
CA TRP A 298 -9.98 -12.53 -2.73
C TRP A 298 -10.20 -11.75 -1.44
N SER A 299 -10.31 -10.41 -1.48
CA SER A 299 -10.70 -9.61 -0.31
C SER A 299 -12.08 -10.02 0.24
N LYS A 300 -13.01 -10.45 -0.62
CA LYS A 300 -14.33 -10.99 -0.22
C LYS A 300 -14.21 -12.30 0.56
N SER A 301 -13.08 -12.96 0.41
CA SER A 301 -12.66 -14.18 1.11
C SER A 301 -12.05 -13.91 2.49
N GLY A 302 -11.88 -12.63 2.86
CA GLY A 302 -11.03 -12.24 3.97
C GLY A 302 -9.54 -12.46 3.69
N VAL A 303 -9.13 -12.56 2.42
CA VAL A 303 -7.73 -12.71 2.02
C VAL A 303 -7.24 -11.39 1.44
N LEU A 304 -6.19 -10.84 2.01
CA LEU A 304 -5.54 -9.63 1.52
C LEU A 304 -4.31 -9.99 0.71
N CYS A 305 -4.07 -9.20 -0.33
CA CYS A 305 -2.90 -9.26 -1.18
C CYS A 305 -2.25 -7.88 -1.12
N ILE A 306 -0.99 -7.81 -0.70
CA ILE A 306 -0.26 -6.55 -0.53
C ILE A 306 1.10 -6.62 -1.23
N MET A 307 1.55 -5.46 -1.69
CA MET A 307 2.87 -5.32 -2.26
C MET A 307 3.90 -4.97 -1.20
N GLU A 308 4.73 -5.94 -0.84
CA GLU A 308 5.82 -5.74 0.11
C GLU A 308 7.04 -5.18 -0.60
N THR A 309 7.49 -4.01 -0.14
CA THR A 309 8.75 -3.39 -0.56
C THR A 309 9.80 -3.60 0.54
N LYS A 310 10.97 -4.12 0.16
CA LYS A 310 12.12 -4.30 1.04
C LYS A 310 13.00 -3.04 1.06
N SER A 311 13.93 -2.97 2.01
CA SER A 311 14.84 -1.83 2.17
C SER A 311 15.77 -1.60 0.96
N ASP A 312 16.06 -2.65 0.19
CA ASP A 312 16.84 -2.56 -1.04
C ASP A 312 16.01 -2.03 -2.23
N GLY A 313 14.69 -1.90 -2.09
CA GLY A 313 13.78 -1.48 -3.16
C GLY A 313 13.15 -2.65 -3.93
N SER A 314 13.58 -3.89 -3.67
CA SER A 314 12.96 -5.07 -4.26
C SER A 314 11.55 -5.27 -3.71
N VAL A 315 10.66 -5.82 -4.55
CA VAL A 315 9.26 -6.05 -4.21
C VAL A 315 8.88 -7.52 -4.28
N GLN A 316 7.90 -7.92 -3.49
CA GLN A 316 7.31 -9.26 -3.52
C GLN A 316 5.82 -9.20 -3.14
N LEU A 317 5.02 -10.09 -3.72
CA LEU A 317 3.61 -10.22 -3.37
C LEU A 317 3.47 -10.99 -2.06
N ARG A 318 2.77 -10.41 -1.09
CA ARG A 318 2.40 -11.10 0.15
C ARG A 318 0.90 -11.29 0.21
N VAL A 319 0.49 -12.50 0.54
CA VAL A 319 -0.91 -12.91 0.64
C VAL A 319 -1.16 -13.60 1.98
N GLY A 320 -2.29 -13.28 2.61
CA GLY A 320 -2.74 -13.91 3.85
C GLY A 320 -4.14 -13.45 4.25
N LEU A 321 -4.70 -14.09 5.27
CA LEU A 321 -5.96 -13.70 5.89
C LEU A 321 -5.84 -12.33 6.55
N THR A 322 -6.87 -11.49 6.41
CA THR A 322 -7.01 -10.29 7.21
C THR A 322 -7.10 -10.65 8.70
N TYR A 323 -6.65 -9.73 9.56
CA TYR A 323 -6.74 -9.87 11.01
C TYR A 323 -8.17 -10.18 11.50
N TYR A 324 -9.19 -9.71 10.77
CA TYR A 324 -10.61 -9.91 11.11
C TYR A 324 -11.23 -11.22 10.61
N ALA A 325 -10.48 -12.07 9.91
CA ALA A 325 -10.97 -13.35 9.44
C ALA A 325 -10.86 -14.44 10.53
N GLY A 326 -11.77 -15.41 10.52
CA GLY A 326 -11.70 -16.58 11.39
C GLY A 326 -11.93 -16.24 12.86
N LYS A 327 -11.13 -16.78 13.79
CA LYS A 327 -11.25 -16.49 15.23
C LYS A 327 -10.57 -15.19 15.66
N GLY A 328 -10.28 -14.29 14.71
CA GLY A 328 -9.59 -13.01 14.94
C GLY A 328 -10.17 -12.24 16.13
N GLY A 329 -9.30 -11.79 17.03
CA GLY A 329 -9.70 -11.15 18.29
C GLY A 329 -8.62 -11.11 19.38
N GLY A 330 -7.41 -11.61 19.12
CA GLY A 330 -6.27 -11.49 20.02
C GLY A 330 -5.00 -11.11 19.26
N LEU A 331 -3.87 -10.98 19.96
CA LEU A 331 -2.57 -10.87 19.29
C LEU A 331 -2.39 -12.02 18.29
N PRO A 332 -1.76 -11.79 17.12
CA PRO A 332 -1.49 -12.87 16.19
C PRO A 332 -0.79 -13.99 16.94
N ASN A 333 -1.37 -15.18 16.86
CA ASN A 333 -0.57 -16.38 17.04
C ASN A 333 0.43 -16.45 15.87
N ASN A 334 1.51 -17.22 16.00
CA ASN A 334 2.46 -17.47 14.89
C ASN A 334 1.82 -18.25 13.70
N ASP A 335 0.49 -18.18 13.54
CA ASP A 335 -0.25 -18.70 12.41
C ASP A 335 0.06 -17.86 11.18
N LYS A 336 0.91 -18.43 10.33
CA LYS A 336 1.35 -17.85 9.06
C LYS A 336 0.20 -17.59 8.08
N LYS A 337 -1.02 -18.05 8.37
CA LYS A 337 -2.20 -17.75 7.57
C LYS A 337 -2.59 -16.28 7.65
N TYR A 338 -2.32 -15.57 8.74
CA TYR A 338 -2.67 -14.15 8.85
C TYR A 338 -1.59 -13.25 8.28
N ILE A 339 -2.03 -12.20 7.59
CA ILE A 339 -1.13 -11.20 7.02
C ILE A 339 -0.74 -10.19 8.10
N THR A 340 0.54 -10.23 8.49
CA THR A 340 1.17 -9.21 9.33
C THR A 340 2.58 -8.94 8.83
N TYR A 341 3.00 -7.68 8.76
CA TYR A 341 4.39 -7.33 8.37
C TYR A 341 5.42 -7.66 9.45
N ASN A 342 5.00 -7.75 10.71
CA ASN A 342 5.81 -8.34 11.78
C ASN A 342 6.15 -9.83 11.51
N GLY A 343 5.62 -10.43 10.44
CA GLY A 343 5.98 -11.76 9.97
C GLY A 343 5.49 -12.88 10.87
N GLY A 344 4.50 -12.61 11.73
CA GLY A 344 4.11 -13.51 12.80
C GLY A 344 5.22 -13.75 13.83
N ASN A 345 6.26 -12.92 13.85
CA ASN A 345 7.21 -12.92 14.95
C ASN A 345 6.54 -12.20 16.13
N ASN A 346 6.78 -12.68 17.35
CA ASN A 346 6.21 -12.05 18.54
C ASN A 346 6.71 -10.62 18.78
N SER A 347 7.57 -10.06 17.92
CA SER A 347 8.17 -8.74 18.03
C SER A 347 7.28 -7.65 17.44
N VAL A 348 7.08 -6.58 18.22
CA VAL A 348 6.41 -5.36 17.76
C VAL A 348 7.22 -4.12 18.04
N LYS A 349 6.96 -3.11 17.21
CA LYS A 349 7.47 -1.76 17.39
C LYS A 349 6.67 -1.07 18.48
N LEU A 350 7.36 -0.56 19.49
CA LEU A 350 6.76 0.29 20.50
C LEU A 350 6.82 1.75 20.06
N ILE A 351 5.69 2.43 20.21
CA ILE A 351 5.49 3.86 19.99
C ILE A 351 5.29 4.50 21.36
N GLN A 352 6.23 5.34 21.77
CA GLN A 352 6.13 6.16 22.97
C GLN A 352 5.38 7.45 22.62
N PHE A 353 4.25 7.67 23.26
CA PHE A 353 3.27 8.67 22.85
C PHE A 353 3.82 10.10 22.92
N ASP A 354 4.61 10.41 23.92
CA ASP A 354 5.20 11.74 24.14
C ASP A 354 6.46 11.99 23.29
N TRP A 355 7.02 10.96 22.66
CA TRP A 355 8.24 11.05 21.86
C TRP A 355 7.98 10.87 20.36
N ASP A 356 7.26 9.81 19.99
CA ASP A 356 7.09 9.40 18.59
C ASP A 356 5.85 10.03 17.93
N VAL A 357 4.86 10.49 18.71
CA VAL A 357 3.59 11.01 18.20
C VAL A 357 3.61 12.54 18.13
N ALA A 358 3.51 13.08 16.91
CA ALA A 358 3.40 14.50 16.64
C ALA A 358 1.97 15.04 16.86
N HIS A 359 0.94 14.28 16.47
CA HIS A 359 -0.45 14.66 16.66
C HIS A 359 -1.33 13.49 17.12
N ASP A 360 -2.08 13.72 18.19
CA ASP A 360 -3.10 12.80 18.71
C ASP A 360 -4.45 13.06 18.03
N LYS A 361 -4.95 12.09 17.26
CA LYS A 361 -6.31 12.09 16.71
C LYS A 361 -7.11 10.89 17.22
N LEU A 362 -6.68 10.31 18.35
CA LEU A 362 -7.37 9.21 18.98
C LEU A 362 -8.57 9.69 19.79
N ASN A 363 -9.62 8.90 19.74
CA ASN A 363 -10.86 9.15 20.43
C ASN A 363 -11.25 7.91 21.23
N LEU A 364 -11.66 8.14 22.49
CA LEU A 364 -12.33 7.14 23.29
C LEU A 364 -13.75 6.96 22.75
N LYS A 365 -13.98 5.86 22.04
CA LYS A 365 -15.33 5.46 21.65
C LYS A 365 -15.94 4.63 22.78
N ARG A 366 -17.08 5.10 23.28
CA ARG A 366 -17.92 4.34 24.20
C ARG A 366 -19.22 3.99 23.50
N ASN A 367 -19.25 2.80 22.91
CA ASN A 367 -20.42 2.31 22.21
C ASN A 367 -21.16 1.32 23.12
N ASP A 368 -22.44 1.57 23.36
CA ASP A 368 -23.29 0.61 24.05
C ASP A 368 -23.37 -0.68 23.21
N LYS A 369 -23.01 -1.82 23.81
CA LYS A 369 -23.00 -3.11 23.13
C LYS A 369 -24.37 -3.47 22.56
N LYS A 370 -25.47 -2.88 23.05
CA LYS A 370 -26.81 -3.02 22.45
C LYS A 370 -26.91 -2.48 21.01
N TYR A 371 -26.07 -1.52 20.65
CA TYR A 371 -25.97 -0.94 19.30
C TYR A 371 -24.80 -1.53 18.50
N LEU A 372 -24.27 -2.68 18.89
CA LEU A 372 -23.29 -3.42 18.11
C LEU A 372 -24.01 -4.36 17.14
N ALA A 373 -23.60 -4.33 15.87
CA ALA A 373 -24.05 -5.28 14.85
C ALA A 373 -22.84 -5.94 14.16
N VAL A 374 -22.91 -7.24 13.89
CA VAL A 374 -21.88 -8.00 13.18
C VAL A 374 -22.39 -8.31 11.78
N GLU A 375 -21.81 -7.70 10.75
CA GLU A 375 -22.00 -8.15 9.37
C GLU A 375 -21.08 -9.34 9.11
N ALA A 376 -21.65 -10.54 9.19
CA ALA A 376 -20.96 -11.80 8.99
C ALA A 376 -21.06 -12.25 7.53
N GLN A 377 -19.94 -12.74 7.01
CA GLN A 377 -19.81 -13.23 5.65
C GLN A 377 -19.27 -14.66 5.67
N GLY A 378 -19.86 -15.53 4.85
CA GLY A 378 -19.48 -16.93 4.74
C GLY A 378 -19.66 -17.47 3.33
N ARG A 379 -19.17 -18.70 3.13
CA ARG A 379 -19.26 -19.42 1.86
C ARG A 379 -19.90 -20.78 2.03
N THR A 380 -20.92 -21.04 1.20
CA THR A 380 -21.54 -22.37 1.12
C THR A 380 -20.61 -23.38 0.44
N LYS A 381 -20.99 -24.67 0.48
CA LYS A 381 -20.24 -25.75 -0.19
C LYS A 381 -20.16 -25.53 -1.71
N ASP A 382 -21.17 -24.87 -2.27
CA ASP A 382 -21.25 -24.50 -3.68
C ASP A 382 -20.46 -23.21 -4.00
N ASN A 383 -19.61 -22.76 -3.08
CA ASN A 383 -18.80 -21.55 -3.18
C ASN A 383 -19.63 -20.26 -3.42
N GLN A 384 -20.91 -20.28 -3.03
CA GLN A 384 -21.76 -19.09 -3.07
C GLN A 384 -21.53 -18.25 -1.82
N PHE A 385 -21.23 -16.97 -2.03
CA PHE A 385 -21.16 -16.01 -0.94
C PHE A 385 -22.54 -15.72 -0.41
N PHE A 386 -22.62 -15.67 0.92
CA PHE A 386 -23.78 -15.14 1.60
C PHE A 386 -23.32 -14.28 2.77
N LYS A 387 -24.14 -13.26 3.05
CA LYS A 387 -23.92 -12.35 4.15
C LYS A 387 -25.19 -12.17 4.96
N LEU A 388 -25.01 -11.95 6.25
CA LEU A 388 -26.07 -11.66 7.19
C LEU A 388 -25.56 -10.65 8.21
N THR A 389 -26.46 -9.93 8.85
CA THR A 389 -26.10 -9.02 9.93
C THR A 389 -26.78 -9.46 11.21
N LEU A 390 -25.98 -9.80 12.22
CA LEU A 390 -26.43 -10.14 13.55
C LEU A 390 -26.47 -8.88 14.42
N ARG A 391 -27.57 -8.66 15.14
CA ARG A 391 -27.67 -7.60 16.17
C ARG A 391 -28.45 -8.10 17.37
N LYS A 392 -28.29 -7.44 18.51
CA LYS A 392 -29.16 -7.72 19.67
C LYS A 392 -30.61 -7.43 19.30
N ASN A 393 -31.52 -8.32 19.69
CA ASN A 393 -32.94 -8.18 19.40
C ASN A 393 -33.47 -6.88 20.05
N PRO A 394 -34.00 -5.92 19.28
CA PRO A 394 -34.56 -4.69 19.83
C PRO A 394 -35.93 -4.90 20.50
N ASN A 395 -36.66 -5.97 20.16
CA ASN A 395 -37.95 -6.32 20.78
C ASN A 395 -38.03 -7.84 21.03
N PRO A 396 -37.91 -8.31 22.28
CA PRO A 396 -37.98 -9.74 22.62
C PRO A 396 -39.27 -10.42 22.18
N ASP A 397 -40.37 -9.68 22.07
CA ASP A 397 -41.71 -10.19 21.78
C ASP A 397 -42.04 -10.27 20.28
N ASP A 398 -41.15 -9.83 19.39
CA ASP A 398 -41.38 -9.78 17.94
C ASP A 398 -40.83 -11.03 17.24
N GLU A 399 -41.66 -12.06 17.04
CA GLU A 399 -41.28 -13.33 16.39
C GLU A 399 -41.14 -13.25 14.85
N GLY A 400 -41.31 -12.07 14.24
CA GLY A 400 -41.35 -11.92 12.77
C GLY A 400 -40.01 -12.12 12.03
N TRP A 401 -38.91 -12.28 12.77
CA TRP A 401 -37.54 -12.40 12.22
C TRP A 401 -36.88 -13.72 12.64
N VAL A 402 -35.81 -14.11 11.93
CA VAL A 402 -34.97 -15.22 12.39
C VAL A 402 -34.28 -14.78 13.68
N ILE A 403 -34.83 -15.27 14.77
CA ILE A 403 -34.39 -15.02 16.13
C ILE A 403 -33.82 -16.33 16.66
N ASP A 404 -32.78 -16.24 17.47
CA ASP A 404 -32.24 -17.44 18.10
C ASP A 404 -33.20 -18.03 19.12
N SER A 405 -32.96 -19.28 19.52
CA SER A 405 -33.81 -20.00 20.46
C SER A 405 -34.05 -19.26 21.78
N ASP A 406 -33.18 -18.34 22.16
CA ASP A 406 -33.25 -17.56 23.40
C ASP A 406 -33.82 -16.15 23.23
N GLY A 407 -34.25 -15.75 22.01
CA GLY A 407 -34.84 -14.43 21.78
C GLY A 407 -33.84 -13.26 21.77
N GLN A 408 -32.55 -13.52 21.98
CA GLN A 408 -31.53 -12.53 22.31
C GLN A 408 -30.99 -11.79 21.07
N PHE A 409 -30.89 -12.48 19.94
CA PHE A 409 -30.33 -11.93 18.70
C PHE A 409 -31.32 -11.98 17.55
N GLN A 410 -31.25 -10.96 16.70
CA GLN A 410 -32.01 -10.85 15.47
C GLN A 410 -31.05 -10.87 14.28
N VAL A 411 -31.37 -11.66 13.26
CA VAL A 411 -30.64 -11.67 11.98
C VAL A 411 -31.38 -10.80 10.95
N VAL A 412 -30.70 -9.77 10.45
CA VAL A 412 -31.20 -8.83 9.43
C VAL A 412 -30.29 -8.83 8.19
N ASN A 413 -30.72 -8.16 7.11
CA ASN A 413 -29.94 -7.95 5.89
C ASN A 413 -29.37 -9.23 5.24
N ARG A 414 -30.03 -10.38 5.46
CA ARG A 414 -29.67 -11.67 4.85
C ARG A 414 -29.68 -11.56 3.33
N ARG A 415 -28.51 -11.70 2.73
CA ARG A 415 -28.33 -11.78 1.28
C ARG A 415 -27.55 -13.04 0.93
N LYS A 416 -28.24 -13.97 0.28
CA LYS A 416 -27.59 -15.00 -0.55
C LYS A 416 -27.52 -14.44 -1.95
N VAL A 417 -26.38 -14.59 -2.64
CA VAL A 417 -26.33 -14.37 -4.09
C VAL A 417 -27.28 -15.40 -4.70
N LYS A 418 -28.52 -14.99 -5.01
CA LYS A 418 -29.46 -15.87 -5.72
C LYS A 418 -28.96 -15.98 -7.15
N ASP A 419 -29.04 -17.18 -7.72
CA ASP A 419 -29.08 -17.34 -9.17
C ASP A 419 -30.04 -16.29 -9.74
N ARG A 420 -29.63 -15.61 -10.83
CA ARG A 420 -30.43 -14.58 -11.53
C ARG A 420 -31.91 -14.98 -11.45
N LYS A 421 -32.73 -14.20 -10.72
CA LYS A 421 -34.17 -14.47 -10.62
C LYS A 421 -34.71 -14.53 -12.05
N LYS A 422 -34.98 -15.73 -12.57
CA LYS A 422 -35.81 -15.89 -13.76
C LYS A 422 -37.16 -15.29 -13.40
N MET A 423 -37.52 -14.16 -13.99
CA MET A 423 -38.85 -13.59 -13.82
C MET A 423 -39.86 -14.65 -14.28
N LYS A 424 -40.68 -15.16 -13.36
CA LYS A 424 -41.77 -16.06 -13.72
C LYS A 424 -42.90 -15.21 -14.31
N PHE A 425 -43.04 -15.28 -15.63
CA PHE A 425 -44.24 -14.84 -16.34
C PHE A 425 -45.36 -15.83 -16.01
N VAL A 426 -46.44 -15.36 -15.38
CA VAL A 426 -47.66 -16.15 -15.14
C VAL A 426 -48.85 -15.28 -15.55
N ASN A 427 -49.64 -15.75 -16.51
CA ASN A 427 -50.91 -15.16 -16.96
C ASN A 427 -50.87 -13.63 -17.20
N GLY A 428 -49.96 -13.16 -18.06
CA GLY A 428 -49.96 -11.78 -18.57
C GLY A 428 -49.70 -10.67 -17.54
N THR A 429 -49.40 -11.03 -16.28
CA THR A 429 -49.18 -10.05 -15.22
C THR A 429 -47.95 -10.44 -14.40
N TYR A 430 -47.10 -9.46 -14.11
CA TYR A 430 -45.93 -9.65 -13.25
C TYR A 430 -46.35 -9.97 -11.82
N SER A 431 -46.27 -11.24 -11.40
CA SER A 431 -46.55 -11.63 -10.03
C SER A 431 -45.37 -11.28 -9.11
N THR A 432 -45.52 -10.20 -8.35
CA THR A 432 -44.71 -9.94 -7.16
C THR A 432 -45.44 -10.54 -5.95
N LYS A 433 -45.53 -11.88 -5.84
CA LYS A 433 -45.97 -12.47 -4.56
C LYS A 433 -44.91 -12.12 -3.51
N ARG A 434 -45.21 -11.05 -2.76
CA ARG A 434 -44.46 -10.55 -1.61
C ARG A 434 -44.68 -11.54 -0.48
N ILE A 435 -43.59 -11.98 0.13
CA ILE A 435 -43.65 -12.71 1.40
C ILE A 435 -43.86 -11.63 2.47
N GLU A 436 -44.94 -11.75 3.23
CA GLU A 436 -45.24 -10.88 4.38
C GLU A 436 -44.07 -10.92 5.38
N GLY A 437 -43.65 -9.76 5.89
CA GLY A 437 -42.56 -9.64 6.89
C GLY A 437 -41.16 -9.34 6.33
N HIS A 438 -40.91 -9.47 5.03
CA HIS A 438 -39.63 -9.05 4.44
C HIS A 438 -39.67 -7.55 4.09
N LEU A 439 -38.91 -6.72 4.82
CA LEU A 439 -38.50 -5.40 4.33
C LEU A 439 -37.84 -5.59 2.94
N THR A 440 -38.38 -4.93 1.91
CA THR A 440 -37.78 -4.92 0.56
C THR A 440 -36.43 -4.21 0.55
N ASP A 441 -36.30 -3.24 1.45
CA ASP A 441 -35.08 -2.47 1.65
C ASP A 441 -34.25 -3.08 2.78
N PRO A 442 -32.90 -3.06 2.67
CA PRO A 442 -32.05 -3.46 3.77
C PRO A 442 -32.38 -2.62 5.01
N ALA A 443 -32.44 -3.28 6.16
CA ALA A 443 -32.54 -2.63 7.46
C ALA A 443 -31.41 -1.61 7.59
N LYS A 444 -31.79 -0.35 7.79
CA LYS A 444 -30.84 0.74 8.04
C LYS A 444 -30.23 0.55 9.41
N LEU A 445 -28.91 0.61 9.47
CA LEU A 445 -28.11 0.37 10.68
C LEU A 445 -27.38 1.64 11.12
N ASP A 446 -27.91 2.80 10.79
CA ASP A 446 -27.27 4.11 11.04
C ASP A 446 -26.98 4.35 12.54
N LYS A 447 -27.76 3.74 13.43
CA LYS A 447 -27.57 3.80 14.89
C LYS A 447 -26.59 2.75 15.42
N TYR A 448 -26.16 1.80 14.59
CA TYR A 448 -25.35 0.67 14.99
C TYR A 448 -23.89 0.87 14.58
N HIS A 449 -22.97 0.47 15.46
CA HIS A 449 -21.58 0.23 15.09
C HIS A 449 -21.49 -1.13 14.40
N VAL A 450 -21.37 -1.13 13.07
CA VAL A 450 -21.32 -2.36 12.27
C VAL A 450 -19.88 -2.83 12.14
N ILE A 451 -19.58 -4.01 12.68
CA ILE A 451 -18.27 -4.65 12.55
C ILE A 451 -18.36 -5.81 11.56
N GLN A 452 -17.28 -6.02 10.81
CA GLN A 452 -17.22 -7.07 9.79
C GLN A 452 -16.63 -8.34 10.38
N TYR A 453 -17.24 -9.47 10.04
CA TYR A 453 -16.74 -10.80 10.39
C TYR A 453 -16.70 -11.67 9.13
N ILE A 454 -15.60 -12.37 8.90
CA ILE A 454 -15.45 -13.26 7.75
C ILE A 454 -15.09 -14.65 8.24
N SER A 455 -15.95 -15.63 7.98
CA SER A 455 -15.67 -17.01 8.31
C SER A 455 -14.60 -17.60 7.40
N THR A 456 -13.65 -18.32 7.99
CA THR A 456 -12.63 -19.08 7.25
C THR A 456 -13.09 -20.51 6.92
N LYS A 457 -14.26 -20.92 7.40
CA LYS A 457 -14.75 -22.30 7.24
C LYS A 457 -15.29 -22.52 5.82
N VAL A 458 -14.74 -23.51 5.13
CA VAL A 458 -15.20 -23.93 3.81
C VAL A 458 -16.55 -24.64 3.95
N GLY A 459 -17.56 -24.14 3.23
CA GLY A 459 -18.88 -24.77 3.23
C GLY A 459 -19.71 -24.53 4.49
N ILE A 460 -19.49 -23.40 5.17
CA ILE A 460 -20.22 -23.02 6.37
C ILE A 460 -21.72 -22.90 6.10
N THR A 461 -22.54 -23.49 6.99
CA THR A 461 -23.99 -23.31 6.93
C THR A 461 -24.39 -21.95 7.50
N GLU A 462 -25.63 -21.56 7.30
CA GLU A 462 -26.08 -20.27 7.82
C GLU A 462 -26.17 -20.25 9.34
N GLU A 463 -26.61 -21.36 9.91
CA GLU A 463 -26.72 -21.58 11.35
C GLU A 463 -25.32 -21.51 11.99
N GLU A 464 -24.33 -22.14 11.37
CA GLU A 464 -22.94 -22.07 11.83
C GLU A 464 -22.36 -20.65 11.74
N LEU A 465 -22.65 -19.90 10.67
CA LEU A 465 -22.21 -18.51 10.53
C LEU A 465 -22.85 -17.60 11.58
N ILE A 466 -24.11 -17.84 11.93
CA ILE A 466 -24.79 -17.13 13.02
C ILE A 466 -24.09 -17.41 14.35
N GLU A 467 -23.73 -18.66 14.64
CA GLU A 467 -23.01 -19.02 15.86
C GLU A 467 -21.61 -18.40 15.93
N GLU A 468 -20.85 -18.41 14.83
CA GLU A 468 -19.56 -17.71 14.76
C GLU A 468 -19.73 -16.19 14.96
N ALA A 469 -20.75 -15.58 14.36
CA ALA A 469 -21.06 -14.17 14.54
C ALA A 469 -21.46 -13.83 15.98
N LYS A 470 -22.21 -14.71 16.66
CA LYS A 470 -22.56 -14.56 18.09
C LYS A 470 -21.32 -14.61 18.96
N GLN A 471 -20.42 -15.56 18.72
CA GLN A 471 -19.15 -15.66 19.44
C GLN A 471 -18.30 -14.41 19.22
N TYR A 472 -18.21 -13.93 17.97
CA TYR A 472 -17.50 -12.71 17.65
C TYR A 472 -18.12 -11.48 18.34
N TRP A 473 -19.44 -11.33 18.30
CA TRP A 473 -20.17 -10.28 19.00
C TRP A 473 -19.93 -10.33 20.52
N ALA A 474 -19.95 -11.53 21.10
CA ALA A 474 -19.73 -11.75 22.54
C ALA A 474 -18.33 -11.33 22.97
N ASN A 475 -17.32 -11.65 22.16
CA ASN A 475 -15.92 -11.32 22.44
C ASN A 475 -15.55 -9.88 22.06
N TYR A 476 -16.29 -9.24 21.16
CA TYR A 476 -16.01 -7.87 20.75
C TYR A 476 -16.25 -6.90 21.89
N ASN A 477 -15.24 -6.06 22.16
CA ASN A 477 -15.34 -4.93 23.06
C ASN A 477 -15.55 -3.65 22.23
N PRO A 478 -16.78 -3.09 22.22
CA PRO A 478 -17.09 -1.90 21.43
C PRO A 478 -16.55 -0.62 22.06
N ASN A 479 -16.00 -0.70 23.27
CA ASN A 479 -15.40 0.41 23.97
C ASN A 479 -13.88 0.35 23.80
N GLY A 480 -13.30 1.45 23.35
CA GLY A 480 -11.86 1.50 23.13
C GLY A 480 -11.39 2.79 22.49
N ILE A 481 -10.08 2.89 22.38
CA ILE A 481 -9.39 4.00 21.77
C ILE A 481 -9.19 3.67 20.29
N SER A 482 -9.55 4.60 19.43
CA SER A 482 -9.56 4.44 17.97
C SER A 482 -9.36 5.77 17.27
N GLY A 483 -8.90 5.75 16.03
CA GLY A 483 -8.73 6.95 15.22
C GLY A 483 -7.44 6.88 14.45
N SER A 484 -6.70 7.97 14.41
CA SER A 484 -5.36 8.00 13.88
C SER A 484 -4.37 8.64 14.84
N ILE A 485 -3.10 8.32 14.66
CA ILE A 485 -1.97 9.04 15.25
C ILE A 485 -1.04 9.46 14.13
N GLU A 486 -0.49 10.65 14.24
CA GLU A 486 0.53 11.13 13.33
C GLU A 486 1.88 11.00 14.01
N ILE A 487 2.76 10.18 13.45
CA ILE A 487 4.10 9.92 13.98
C ILE A 487 5.17 10.55 13.08
N PHE A 488 6.39 10.68 13.60
CA PHE A 488 7.55 11.04 12.80
C PHE A 488 7.88 9.95 11.76
N GLY A 489 8.36 10.37 10.59
CA GLY A 489 8.53 9.48 9.44
C GLY A 489 9.69 8.48 9.52
N ASP A 490 10.64 8.66 10.43
CA ASP A 490 11.75 7.72 10.71
C ASP A 490 11.31 6.43 11.40
N LEU A 491 10.13 6.42 12.02
CA LEU A 491 9.48 5.20 12.47
C LEU A 491 8.73 4.57 11.28
N LEU A 492 9.42 3.69 10.56
CA LEU A 492 8.86 2.95 9.42
C LEU A 492 7.78 1.96 9.88
N VAL A 493 6.52 2.35 9.88
CA VAL A 493 5.35 1.46 10.09
C VAL A 493 4.66 1.20 8.76
N ARG A 494 4.22 -0.04 8.54
CA ARG A 494 3.53 -0.49 7.33
C ARG A 494 2.09 -0.92 7.63
N PRO A 495 1.15 -0.82 6.68
CA PRO A 495 -0.20 -1.35 6.85
C PRO A 495 -0.13 -2.84 7.16
N THR A 496 -0.95 -3.38 8.05
CA THR A 496 -0.88 -4.74 8.62
C THR A 496 0.19 -4.97 9.69
N ASP A 497 1.02 -3.97 10.04
CA ASP A 497 1.84 -4.04 11.25
C ASP A 497 0.96 -4.06 12.50
N ILE A 498 1.50 -4.68 13.55
CA ILE A 498 1.03 -4.50 14.92
C ILE A 498 2.07 -3.69 15.67
N ILE A 499 1.57 -2.66 16.34
CA ILE A 499 2.36 -1.73 17.14
C ILE A 499 1.89 -1.79 18.60
N GLY A 500 2.80 -1.54 19.53
CA GLY A 500 2.45 -1.27 20.91
C GLY A 500 2.48 0.24 21.17
N LEU A 501 1.40 0.79 21.70
CA LEU A 501 1.35 2.21 22.10
C LEU A 501 1.59 2.32 23.60
N ILE A 502 2.49 3.22 24.00
CA ILE A 502 2.81 3.50 25.40
C ILE A 502 2.65 4.99 25.67
N ASP A 503 1.72 5.32 26.55
CA ASP A 503 1.48 6.64 27.11
C ASP A 503 1.49 6.50 28.65
N VAL A 504 2.49 7.11 29.30
CA VAL A 504 2.60 7.13 30.76
C VAL A 504 1.63 8.13 31.40
N ARG A 505 1.15 9.12 30.63
CA ARG A 505 0.22 10.16 31.11
C ARG A 505 -1.23 9.72 30.97
N GLN A 506 -1.54 8.96 29.92
CA GLN A 506 -2.87 8.41 29.65
C GLN A 506 -2.81 6.88 29.46
N PRO A 507 -2.65 6.09 30.54
CA PRO A 507 -2.43 4.65 30.47
C PRO A 507 -3.55 3.85 29.80
N GLU A 508 -4.75 4.41 29.65
CA GLU A 508 -5.85 3.79 28.90
C GLU A 508 -5.50 3.52 27.43
N LYS A 509 -4.63 4.35 26.84
CA LYS A 509 -4.08 4.19 25.49
C LYS A 509 -3.16 2.97 25.37
N ASN A 510 -2.64 2.48 26.49
CA ASN A 510 -1.62 1.43 26.47
C ASN A 510 -2.16 0.10 25.96
N GLY A 511 -1.41 -0.49 25.05
CA GLY A 511 -1.67 -1.81 24.49
C GLY A 511 -1.29 -1.90 23.02
N TYR A 512 -1.75 -2.97 22.40
CA TYR A 512 -1.43 -3.31 21.03
C TYR A 512 -2.53 -2.86 20.07
N TYR A 513 -2.13 -2.38 18.90
CA TYR A 513 -3.02 -1.89 17.85
C TYR A 513 -2.61 -2.48 16.51
N TYR A 514 -3.60 -2.83 15.71
CA TYR A 514 -3.41 -3.19 14.30
C TYR A 514 -3.42 -1.92 13.44
N VAL A 515 -2.48 -1.81 12.51
CA VAL A 515 -2.39 -0.68 11.59
C VAL A 515 -3.11 -1.03 10.30
N GLU A 516 -4.16 -0.30 9.96
CA GLU A 516 -4.98 -0.61 8.78
C GLU A 516 -4.46 0.09 7.51
N ALA A 517 -4.01 1.34 7.67
CA ALA A 517 -3.48 2.17 6.61
C ALA A 517 -2.42 3.13 7.15
N VAL A 518 -1.51 3.53 6.29
CA VAL A 518 -0.43 4.46 6.56
C VAL A 518 -0.40 5.50 5.44
N ASN A 519 -0.66 6.76 5.81
CA ASN A 519 -0.51 7.88 4.89
C ASN A 519 0.79 8.60 5.21
N THR A 520 1.72 8.61 4.27
CA THR A 520 3.02 9.26 4.44
C THR A 520 3.02 10.60 3.77
N THR A 521 3.42 11.66 4.48
CA THR A 521 3.56 13.01 3.95
C THR A 521 4.98 13.52 4.18
N PHE A 522 5.56 14.15 3.17
CA PHE A 522 6.87 14.80 3.24
C PHE A 522 6.78 16.15 2.55
N GLY A 523 7.32 17.21 3.16
CA GLY A 523 7.34 18.54 2.58
C GLY A 523 7.63 19.61 3.64
N MET A 524 7.08 20.80 3.45
CA MET A 524 7.30 21.94 4.36
C MET A 524 6.89 21.68 5.81
N ASN A 525 5.88 20.81 6.03
CA ASN A 525 5.39 20.44 7.36
C ASN A 525 6.18 19.28 8.01
N GLY A 526 7.32 18.89 7.42
CA GLY A 526 8.12 17.77 7.90
C GLY A 526 7.81 16.45 7.20
N TYR A 527 8.44 15.38 7.70
CA TYR A 527 8.20 14.01 7.28
C TYR A 527 7.38 13.27 8.35
N ARG A 528 6.15 12.90 8.00
CA ARG A 528 5.15 12.34 8.91
C ARG A 528 4.48 11.11 8.32
N ARG A 529 3.98 10.25 9.21
CA ARG A 529 3.14 9.10 8.85
C ARG A 529 1.90 9.14 9.72
N GLU A 530 0.74 9.23 9.09
CA GLU A 530 -0.54 9.05 9.77
C GLU A 530 -0.92 7.57 9.76
N LEU A 531 -1.00 6.97 10.95
CA LEU A 531 -1.39 5.59 11.14
C LEU A 531 -2.88 5.54 11.47
N HIS A 532 -3.67 4.89 10.62
CA HIS A 532 -5.07 4.60 10.93
C HIS A 532 -5.15 3.34 11.81
N ILE A 533 -5.59 3.51 13.06
CA ILE A 533 -5.68 2.45 14.06
C ILE A 533 -7.14 2.27 14.54
N PRO A 534 -7.81 1.17 14.15
CA PRO A 534 -9.25 1.03 14.33
C PRO A 534 -9.67 0.74 15.77
N PHE A 535 -9.02 -0.18 16.48
CA PHE A 535 -9.27 -0.41 17.91
C PHE A 535 -8.10 -1.15 18.56
N LYS A 536 -7.97 -0.98 19.88
CA LYS A 536 -7.03 -1.75 20.69
C LYS A 536 -7.35 -3.23 20.60
N ILE A 537 -6.39 -4.03 20.15
CA ILE A 537 -6.55 -5.48 19.95
C ILE A 537 -6.21 -6.29 21.20
N ALA A 538 -5.31 -5.79 22.04
CA ALA A 538 -4.94 -6.41 23.30
C ALA A 538 -4.29 -5.41 24.25
N THR A 539 -4.43 -5.62 25.55
CA THR A 539 -3.67 -4.89 26.57
C THR A 539 -2.29 -5.54 26.75
N PHE A 540 -1.31 -4.76 27.21
CA PHE A 540 -0.02 -5.32 27.62
C PHE A 540 -0.21 -6.38 28.72
N SER A 541 0.51 -7.49 28.59
CA SER A 541 0.47 -8.61 29.56
C SER A 541 1.12 -8.24 30.90
N LYS A 542 2.01 -7.26 30.89
CA LYS A 542 2.75 -6.74 32.04
C LYS A 542 2.62 -5.22 32.10
N PRO A 543 2.67 -4.61 33.29
CA PRO A 543 2.67 -3.16 33.42
C PRO A 543 3.89 -2.55 32.72
N VAL A 544 3.74 -1.35 32.19
CA VAL A 544 4.83 -0.60 31.58
C VAL A 544 5.90 -0.31 32.63
N GLN A 545 7.14 -0.68 32.33
CA GLN A 545 8.30 -0.34 33.16
C GLN A 545 8.87 0.99 32.70
N ILE A 546 8.88 1.99 33.59
CA ILE A 546 9.52 3.28 33.36
C ILE A 546 11.01 3.15 33.67
N ILE A 547 11.86 3.53 32.72
CA ILE A 547 13.33 3.45 32.78
C ILE A 547 13.93 4.83 32.65
#